data_AF-A0A2M7T7K0-F1
#
_entry.id   AF-A0A2M7T7K0-F1
#
_cell.length_a   1.000
_cell.length_b   1.000
_cell.length_c   1.000
_cell.angle_alpha   90.00
_cell.angle_beta   90.00
_cell.angle_gamma   90.00
#
_symmetry.space_group_name_H-M   'P 1'
#
loop_
_entity.id
_entity.type
_entity.pdbx_description
1 polymer ?
#
loop_
_entity_poly.entity_id
_entity_poly.type
_entity_poly.pdbx_seq_one_letter_code
_entity_poly.pdbx_strand_id
1 'polypeptide(L)'
;MMDVMDALRTISYSLENESDLDPLIEQAGDTQAVLIGTATHGTSEFYKWRAMITRRLIEEKGFCFVAVESDWPACYQVNRYVKGAAEPDQSGRDVLRAFNRWPTWLWANSEVEEFIKWLKEHNANQSGERQVGFYGLDVYSLWESLRAAVKYLEDTIPDAANAVKQIYRKFEPSRRNIEGHAWGVGLVPEPQEDEVV
;
A
#
# COMPACT_ATOMS: atom_id res chain seq x y z
N MET A 1 -38.21 6.10 -26.07
CA MET A 1 -37.22 6.61 -25.10
C MET A 1 -36.43 5.40 -24.67
N MET A 2 -35.12 5.37 -24.95
CA MET A 2 -34.27 4.23 -24.58
C MET A 2 -34.14 4.19 -23.07
N ASP A 3 -34.33 3.01 -22.46
CA ASP A 3 -34.20 2.84 -21.02
C ASP A 3 -32.73 3.04 -20.60
N VAL A 4 -32.52 3.51 -19.36
CA VAL A 4 -31.17 3.80 -18.84
C VAL A 4 -30.33 2.51 -18.81
N MET A 5 -30.94 1.37 -18.48
CA MET A 5 -30.24 0.08 -18.47
C MET A 5 -29.81 -0.33 -19.87
N ASP A 6 -30.64 -0.09 -20.88
CA ASP A 6 -30.29 -0.37 -22.27
C ASP A 6 -29.17 0.55 -22.76
N ALA A 7 -29.18 1.83 -22.36
CA ALA A 7 -28.08 2.76 -22.63
C ALA A 7 -26.76 2.29 -22.01
N LEU A 8 -26.77 1.89 -20.73
CA LEU A 8 -25.57 1.40 -20.05
C LEU A 8 -25.01 0.13 -20.69
N ARG A 9 -25.87 -0.81 -21.10
CA ARG A 9 -25.46 -2.04 -21.78
C ARG A 9 -24.72 -1.80 -23.09
N THR A 10 -25.01 -0.69 -23.79
CA THR A 10 -24.32 -0.36 -25.05
C THR A 10 -22.90 0.19 -24.86
N ILE A 11 -22.56 0.64 -23.65
CA ILE A 11 -21.26 1.25 -23.32
C ILE A 11 -20.48 0.49 -22.24
N SER A 12 -21.06 -0.58 -21.68
CA SER A 12 -20.44 -1.41 -20.67
C SER A 12 -19.62 -2.54 -21.30
N TYR A 13 -18.50 -2.86 -20.67
CA TYR A 13 -17.73 -4.06 -20.94
C TYR A 13 -18.07 -5.13 -19.91
N SER A 14 -17.96 -6.41 -20.30
CA SER A 14 -18.00 -7.51 -19.33
C SER A 14 -16.82 -7.40 -18.38
N LEU A 15 -16.92 -8.03 -17.20
CA LEU A 15 -15.81 -8.15 -16.25
C LEU A 15 -15.93 -9.49 -15.53
N GLU A 16 -15.55 -10.55 -16.22
CA GLU A 16 -15.60 -11.93 -15.74
C GLU A 16 -14.20 -12.54 -15.61
N ASN A 17 -13.27 -12.11 -16.47
CA ASN A 17 -11.91 -12.64 -16.50
C ASN A 17 -10.88 -11.54 -16.79
N GLU A 18 -9.59 -11.91 -16.80
CA GLU A 18 -8.48 -10.97 -16.94
C GLU A 18 -8.43 -10.28 -18.32
N SER A 19 -8.83 -10.96 -19.40
CA SER A 19 -8.84 -10.37 -20.75
C SER A 19 -9.92 -9.30 -20.91
N ASP A 20 -10.95 -9.31 -20.06
CA ASP A 20 -11.96 -8.25 -20.05
C ASP A 20 -11.39 -6.89 -19.59
N LEU A 21 -10.18 -6.87 -19.01
CA LEU A 21 -9.44 -5.65 -18.68
C LEU A 21 -8.73 -5.03 -19.91
N ASP A 22 -8.68 -5.70 -21.07
CA ASP A 22 -7.98 -5.22 -22.27
C ASP A 22 -8.35 -3.76 -22.63
N PRO A 23 -9.65 -3.37 -22.69
CA PRO A 23 -10.01 -1.99 -23.02
C PRO A 23 -9.48 -0.97 -22.01
N LEU A 24 -9.43 -1.34 -20.72
CA LEU A 24 -8.91 -0.48 -19.66
C LEU A 24 -7.39 -0.31 -19.75
N ILE A 25 -6.67 -1.41 -20.00
CA ILE A 25 -5.21 -1.40 -20.14
C ILE A 25 -4.81 -0.66 -21.43
N GLU A 26 -5.54 -0.84 -22.52
CA GLU A 26 -5.35 -0.07 -23.75
C GLU A 26 -5.57 1.43 -23.52
N GLN A 27 -6.63 1.80 -22.80
CA GLN A 27 -6.96 3.19 -22.48
C GLN A 27 -5.88 3.87 -21.63
N ALA A 28 -5.15 3.13 -20.78
CA ALA A 28 -4.03 3.68 -20.02
C ALA A 28 -2.92 4.24 -20.93
N GLY A 29 -2.80 3.74 -22.17
CA GLY A 29 -1.90 4.28 -23.20
C GLY A 29 -0.47 4.46 -22.71
N ASP A 30 0.10 5.65 -22.96
CA ASP A 30 1.44 6.08 -22.52
C ASP A 30 1.40 7.01 -21.30
N THR A 31 0.33 6.93 -20.49
CA THR A 31 0.20 7.77 -19.30
C THR A 31 1.28 7.44 -18.27
N GLN A 32 1.73 8.47 -17.56
CA GLN A 32 2.77 8.31 -16.53
C GLN A 32 2.23 7.82 -15.19
N ALA A 33 0.92 7.96 -14.97
CA ALA A 33 0.25 7.61 -13.74
C ALA A 33 -1.20 7.18 -14.01
N VAL A 34 -1.61 6.09 -13.36
CA VAL A 34 -2.99 5.59 -13.34
C VAL A 34 -3.46 5.58 -11.89
N LEU A 35 -4.61 6.20 -11.64
CA LEU A 35 -5.21 6.27 -10.30
C LEU A 35 -6.35 5.26 -10.22
N ILE A 36 -6.23 4.29 -9.32
CA ILE A 36 -7.20 3.19 -9.19
C ILE A 36 -7.94 3.34 -7.86
N GLY A 37 -9.18 3.82 -7.92
CA GLY A 37 -10.06 3.96 -6.77
C GLY A 37 -10.74 2.65 -6.34
N THR A 38 -11.45 2.70 -5.22
CA THR A 38 -12.35 1.64 -4.75
C THR A 38 -13.63 2.27 -4.20
N ALA A 39 -14.74 1.54 -4.27
CA ALA A 39 -16.01 2.01 -3.68
C ALA A 39 -16.04 1.77 -2.15
N THR A 40 -15.33 0.75 -1.68
CA THR A 40 -15.24 0.40 -0.25
C THR A 40 -13.83 -0.10 0.08
N HIS A 41 -13.48 -0.05 1.35
CA HIS A 41 -12.38 -0.85 1.90
C HIS A 41 -12.93 -2.18 2.42
N GLY A 42 -12.15 -3.26 2.30
CA GLY A 42 -12.51 -4.58 2.82
C GLY A 42 -13.31 -5.51 1.89
N THR A 43 -13.61 -5.12 0.66
CA THR A 43 -14.25 -6.02 -0.33
C THR A 43 -13.19 -6.79 -1.12
N SER A 44 -13.14 -8.11 -0.93
CA SER A 44 -12.13 -9.02 -1.54
C SER A 44 -12.00 -8.83 -3.06
N GLU A 45 -13.12 -8.74 -3.77
CA GLU A 45 -13.18 -8.57 -5.22
C GLU A 45 -12.47 -7.29 -5.68
N PHE A 46 -12.59 -6.20 -4.91
CA PHE A 46 -11.90 -4.96 -5.22
C PHE A 46 -10.39 -5.06 -5.02
N TYR A 47 -9.89 -5.84 -4.07
CA TYR A 47 -8.44 -6.10 -3.97
C TYR A 47 -7.96 -6.97 -5.13
N LYS A 48 -8.69 -8.03 -5.47
CA LYS A 48 -8.35 -8.92 -6.58
C LYS A 48 -8.28 -8.17 -7.92
N TRP A 49 -9.32 -7.40 -8.25
CA TRP A 49 -9.32 -6.64 -9.50
C TRP A 49 -8.25 -5.55 -9.53
N ARG A 50 -8.03 -4.82 -8.44
CA ARG A 50 -6.95 -3.83 -8.38
C ARG A 50 -5.57 -4.48 -8.51
N ALA A 51 -5.36 -5.65 -7.90
CA ALA A 51 -4.14 -6.42 -8.06
C ALA A 51 -3.95 -6.83 -9.52
N MET A 52 -4.96 -7.40 -10.18
CA MET A 52 -4.91 -7.80 -11.59
C MET A 52 -4.62 -6.62 -12.53
N ILE A 53 -5.35 -5.51 -12.37
CA ILE A 53 -5.10 -4.28 -13.14
C ILE A 53 -3.66 -3.81 -12.95
N THR A 54 -3.17 -3.80 -11.71
CA THR A 54 -1.81 -3.35 -11.39
C THR A 54 -0.75 -4.28 -11.99
N ARG A 55 -0.96 -5.61 -11.93
CA ARG A 55 -0.07 -6.61 -12.55
C ARG A 55 0.07 -6.33 -14.06
N ARG A 56 -1.05 -6.19 -14.76
CA ARG A 56 -1.07 -5.90 -16.20
C ARG A 56 -0.45 -4.56 -16.55
N LEU A 57 -0.70 -3.50 -15.77
CA LEU A 57 -0.03 -2.22 -15.97
C LEU A 57 1.50 -2.34 -15.83
N ILE A 58 1.98 -3.08 -14.84
CA ILE A 58 3.42 -3.32 -14.67
C ILE A 58 3.99 -4.10 -15.86
N GLU A 59 3.37 -5.23 -16.23
CA GLU A 59 3.89 -6.15 -17.24
C GLU A 59 3.77 -5.63 -18.67
N GLU A 60 2.65 -4.99 -19.01
CA GLU A 60 2.34 -4.57 -20.38
C GLU A 60 2.67 -3.11 -20.66
N LYS A 61 2.63 -2.25 -19.63
CA LYS A 61 2.84 -0.79 -19.77
C LYS A 61 4.11 -0.29 -19.08
N GLY A 62 4.82 -1.15 -18.36
CA GLY A 62 6.13 -0.82 -17.78
C GLY A 62 6.06 0.12 -16.57
N PHE A 63 4.92 0.17 -15.87
CA PHE A 63 4.84 0.93 -14.61
C PHE A 63 5.83 0.38 -13.58
N CYS A 64 6.60 1.28 -12.97
CA CYS A 64 7.73 0.92 -12.12
C CYS A 64 7.52 1.18 -10.62
N PHE A 65 6.33 1.62 -10.21
CA PHE A 65 5.98 1.69 -8.79
C PHE A 65 4.47 1.61 -8.57
N VAL A 66 4.11 1.20 -7.36
CA VAL A 66 2.75 1.22 -6.82
C VAL A 66 2.76 2.10 -5.58
N ALA A 67 1.84 3.05 -5.51
CA ALA A 67 1.65 3.92 -4.36
C ALA A 67 0.24 3.74 -3.81
N VAL A 68 0.14 3.41 -2.53
CA VAL A 68 -1.13 3.08 -1.86
C VAL A 68 -1.48 4.10 -0.78
N GLU A 69 -2.79 4.24 -0.51
CA GLU A 69 -3.35 5.00 0.61
C GLU A 69 -3.07 4.27 1.93
N SER A 70 -1.81 4.36 2.37
CA SER A 70 -1.33 3.75 3.61
C SER A 70 -0.03 4.40 4.08
N ASP A 71 0.35 4.08 5.31
CA ASP A 71 1.49 4.66 6.01
C ASP A 71 2.82 4.32 5.34
N TRP A 72 3.64 5.35 5.10
CA TRP A 72 4.97 5.19 4.51
C TRP A 72 5.86 4.12 5.20
N PRO A 73 6.02 4.08 6.54
CA PRO A 73 6.90 3.11 7.19
C PRO A 73 6.47 1.64 6.99
N ALA A 74 5.17 1.36 7.02
CA ALA A 74 4.65 0.02 6.80
C ALA A 74 4.85 -0.40 5.34
N CYS A 75 4.49 0.48 4.39
CA CYS A 75 4.76 0.25 2.97
C CYS A 75 6.25 0.11 2.66
N TYR A 76 7.14 0.80 3.39
CA TYR A 76 8.58 0.66 3.19
C TYR A 76 9.10 -0.74 3.60
N GLN A 77 8.51 -1.37 4.63
CA GLN A 77 8.83 -2.77 4.94
C GLN A 77 8.39 -3.69 3.80
N VAL A 78 7.21 -3.47 3.23
CA VAL A 78 6.75 -4.16 2.02
C VAL A 78 7.70 -3.93 0.86
N ASN A 79 8.14 -2.69 0.64
CA ASN A 79 9.10 -2.34 -0.41
C ASN A 79 10.42 -3.13 -0.28
N ARG A 80 10.95 -3.24 0.93
CA ARG A 80 12.14 -4.06 1.20
C ARG A 80 11.88 -5.52 0.89
N TYR A 81 10.72 -6.05 1.27
CA TYR A 81 10.32 -7.42 0.98
C TYR A 81 10.23 -7.70 -0.53
N VAL A 82 9.52 -6.86 -1.29
CA VAL A 82 9.34 -7.07 -2.74
C VAL A 82 10.61 -6.83 -3.54
N LYS A 83 11.61 -6.14 -2.99
CA LYS A 83 12.94 -5.97 -3.59
C LYS A 83 13.97 -7.00 -3.13
N GLY A 84 13.58 -7.96 -2.29
CA GLY A 84 14.48 -9.00 -1.77
C GLY A 84 15.50 -8.49 -0.73
N ALA A 85 15.22 -7.37 -0.08
CA ALA A 85 16.05 -6.72 0.95
C ALA A 85 15.48 -6.87 2.38
N ALA A 86 14.45 -7.72 2.55
CA ALA A 86 13.91 -8.13 3.85
C ALA A 86 14.80 -9.20 4.52
N GLU A 87 14.49 -9.52 5.77
CA GLU A 87 15.21 -10.57 6.50
C GLU A 87 15.05 -11.94 5.80
N PRO A 88 16.07 -12.81 5.86
CA PRO A 88 15.96 -14.19 5.39
C PRO A 88 14.74 -14.88 6.02
N ASP A 89 14.01 -15.66 5.24
CA ASP A 89 12.83 -16.45 5.65
C ASP A 89 11.59 -15.64 6.08
N GLN A 90 11.60 -14.31 6.01
CA GLN A 90 10.42 -13.51 6.31
C GLN A 90 9.32 -13.73 5.26
N SER A 91 8.12 -14.14 5.71
CA SER A 91 6.96 -14.35 4.83
C SER A 91 6.28 -13.02 4.47
N GLY A 92 5.46 -13.01 3.40
CA GLY A 92 4.69 -11.82 3.02
C GLY A 92 3.74 -11.38 4.14
N ARG A 93 3.02 -12.36 4.72
CA ARG A 93 2.21 -12.21 5.92
C ARG A 93 2.93 -11.56 7.09
N ASP A 94 4.15 -11.99 7.42
CA ASP A 94 4.91 -11.38 8.53
C ASP A 94 5.24 -9.90 8.28
N VAL A 95 5.49 -9.54 7.01
CA VAL A 95 5.76 -8.15 6.62
C VAL A 95 4.49 -7.30 6.73
N LEU A 96 3.33 -7.85 6.35
CA LEU A 96 2.05 -7.15 6.42
C LEU A 96 1.62 -6.82 7.85
N ARG A 97 2.10 -7.54 8.87
CA ARG A 97 1.90 -7.15 10.28
C ARG A 97 2.48 -5.77 10.64
N ALA A 98 3.30 -5.17 9.78
CA ALA A 98 3.71 -3.78 9.91
C ALA A 98 2.54 -2.79 9.79
N PHE A 99 1.43 -3.18 9.15
CA PHE A 99 0.19 -2.41 9.13
C PHE A 99 -0.59 -2.62 10.44
N ASN A 100 -0.18 -1.93 11.50
CA ASN A 100 -0.76 -2.06 12.84
C ASN A 100 -1.53 -0.83 13.34
N ARG A 101 -1.61 0.24 12.53
CA ARG A 101 -2.39 1.45 12.84
C ARG A 101 -3.86 1.31 12.50
N TRP A 102 -4.12 0.61 11.40
CA TRP A 102 -5.45 0.41 10.83
C TRP A 102 -5.92 -1.01 11.12
N PRO A 103 -7.23 -1.29 10.99
CA PRO A 103 -7.71 -2.66 11.08
C PRO A 103 -6.96 -3.58 10.12
N THR A 104 -6.55 -4.75 10.62
CA THR A 104 -5.72 -5.72 9.89
C THR A 104 -6.25 -5.99 8.48
N TRP A 105 -7.57 -6.13 8.32
CA TRP A 105 -8.22 -6.45 7.05
C TRP A 105 -8.01 -5.41 5.94
N LEU A 106 -7.61 -4.18 6.28
CA LEU A 106 -7.44 -3.10 5.32
C LEU A 106 -6.24 -3.33 4.39
N TRP A 107 -5.09 -3.73 4.94
CA TRP A 107 -3.83 -3.89 4.20
C TRP A 107 -3.10 -5.19 4.52
N ALA A 108 -3.38 -5.83 5.65
CA ALA A 108 -2.85 -7.14 6.02
C ALA A 108 -3.92 -8.23 5.76
N ASN A 109 -4.26 -8.41 4.48
CA ASN A 109 -5.19 -9.44 4.01
C ASN A 109 -4.53 -10.34 2.95
N SER A 110 -5.20 -11.44 2.63
CA SER A 110 -4.72 -12.46 1.70
C SER A 110 -4.45 -11.95 0.29
N GLU A 111 -5.28 -11.05 -0.21
CA GLU A 111 -5.16 -10.49 -1.57
C GLU A 111 -3.93 -9.60 -1.69
N VAL A 112 -3.65 -8.79 -0.67
CA VAL A 112 -2.43 -7.97 -0.60
C VAL A 112 -1.21 -8.89 -0.43
N GLU A 113 -1.28 -9.93 0.40
CA GLU A 113 -0.21 -10.92 0.57
C GLU A 113 0.15 -11.57 -0.78
N GLU A 114 -0.85 -12.03 -1.52
CA GLU A 114 -0.67 -12.64 -2.84
C GLU A 114 -0.07 -11.64 -3.84
N PHE A 115 -0.53 -10.39 -3.82
CA PHE A 115 0.00 -9.34 -4.68
C PHE A 115 1.49 -9.04 -4.39
N ILE A 116 1.87 -8.86 -3.12
CA ILE A 116 3.27 -8.55 -2.78
C ILE A 116 4.19 -9.75 -3.02
N LYS A 117 3.68 -10.97 -2.88
CA LYS A 117 4.42 -12.19 -3.24
C LYS A 117 4.69 -12.24 -4.74
N TRP A 118 3.66 -12.05 -5.56
CA TRP A 118 3.82 -11.93 -7.01
C TRP A 118 4.80 -10.80 -7.37
N LEU A 119 4.72 -9.64 -6.72
CA LEU A 119 5.60 -8.51 -7.00
C LEU A 119 7.06 -8.83 -6.66
N LYS A 120 7.30 -9.57 -5.58
CA LYS A 120 8.64 -10.08 -5.22
C LYS A 120 9.19 -11.02 -6.29
N GLU A 121 8.35 -11.94 -6.77
CA GLU A 121 8.72 -12.89 -7.84
C GLU A 121 9.00 -12.17 -9.17
N HIS A 122 8.17 -11.19 -9.53
CA HIS A 122 8.37 -10.32 -10.69
C HIS A 122 9.72 -9.58 -10.57
N ASN A 123 9.99 -8.96 -9.42
CA ASN A 123 11.22 -8.20 -9.17
C ASN A 123 12.49 -9.07 -9.08
N ALA A 124 12.38 -10.36 -8.77
CA ALA A 124 13.51 -11.27 -8.73
C ALA A 124 14.18 -11.44 -10.11
N ASN A 125 13.42 -11.22 -11.19
CA ASN A 125 13.91 -11.27 -12.57
C ASN A 125 14.37 -9.89 -13.10
N GLN A 126 14.26 -8.84 -12.30
CA GLN A 126 14.60 -7.46 -12.67
C GLN A 126 15.90 -7.02 -11.99
N SER A 127 16.64 -6.11 -12.63
CA SER A 127 17.86 -5.54 -12.07
C SER A 127 17.62 -4.16 -11.48
N GLY A 128 18.11 -3.92 -10.26
CA GLY A 128 18.24 -2.60 -9.62
C GLY A 128 17.06 -1.66 -9.86
N GLU A 129 17.27 -0.63 -10.68
CA GLU A 129 16.31 0.44 -10.97
C GLU A 129 15.05 -0.03 -11.70
N ARG A 130 15.06 -1.22 -12.32
CA ARG A 130 13.87 -1.81 -12.96
C ARG A 130 12.95 -2.54 -11.98
N GLN A 131 13.39 -2.77 -10.75
CA GLN A 131 12.52 -3.37 -9.74
C GLN A 131 11.41 -2.39 -9.34
N VAL A 132 10.18 -2.87 -9.42
CA VAL A 132 8.99 -2.14 -9.08
C VAL A 132 8.95 -1.86 -7.57
N GLY A 133 8.76 -0.59 -7.21
CA GLY A 133 8.65 -0.19 -5.81
C GLY A 133 7.22 -0.23 -5.26
N PHE A 134 7.09 -0.34 -3.95
CA PHE A 134 5.81 -0.26 -3.23
C PHE A 134 5.86 0.84 -2.17
N TYR A 135 4.99 1.83 -2.23
CA TYR A 135 5.10 3.05 -1.42
C TYR A 135 3.77 3.43 -0.78
N GLY A 136 3.83 4.06 0.39
CA GLY A 136 2.65 4.60 1.09
C GLY A 136 2.59 6.10 0.91
N LEU A 137 1.40 6.64 0.63
CA LEU A 137 1.17 8.07 0.43
C LEU A 137 0.70 8.80 1.70
N ASP A 138 0.26 8.06 2.72
CA ASP A 138 -0.32 8.68 3.91
C ASP A 138 0.72 9.25 4.87
N VAL A 139 0.36 10.36 5.48
CA VAL A 139 1.20 11.15 6.39
C VAL A 139 0.83 10.97 7.87
N TYR A 140 0.10 9.91 8.23
CA TYR A 140 -0.28 9.66 9.63
C TYR A 140 0.89 9.17 10.48
N SER A 141 1.95 8.64 9.86
CA SER A 141 3.13 8.06 10.49
C SER A 141 4.19 9.04 11.00
N LEU A 142 3.77 10.22 11.48
CA LEU A 142 4.68 11.27 11.94
C LEU A 142 5.69 10.74 12.96
N TRP A 143 5.24 10.04 14.01
CA TRP A 143 6.10 9.59 15.10
C TRP A 143 7.09 8.52 14.69
N GLU A 144 6.68 7.56 13.86
CA GLU A 144 7.55 6.54 13.27
C GLU A 144 8.62 7.19 12.37
N SER A 145 8.21 8.13 11.52
CA SER A 145 9.09 8.86 10.60
C SER A 145 10.10 9.71 11.35
N LEU A 146 9.67 10.42 12.40
CA LEU A 146 10.56 11.21 13.25
C LEU A 146 11.58 10.34 13.99
N ARG A 147 11.18 9.16 14.49
CA ARG A 147 12.08 8.18 15.11
C ARG A 147 13.12 7.66 14.12
N ALA A 148 12.71 7.33 12.90
CA ALA A 148 13.63 6.90 11.85
C ALA A 148 14.65 8.00 11.49
N ALA A 149 14.18 9.25 11.36
CA ALA A 149 15.05 10.39 11.08
C ALA A 149 16.07 10.64 12.21
N VAL A 150 15.64 10.60 13.48
CA VAL A 150 16.57 10.74 14.61
C VAL A 150 17.60 9.63 14.64
N LYS A 151 17.18 8.37 14.45
CA LYS A 151 18.11 7.24 14.42
C LYS A 151 19.20 7.44 13.35
N TYR A 152 18.80 7.84 12.15
CA TYR A 152 19.75 8.13 11.08
C TYR A 152 20.73 9.26 11.45
N LEU A 153 20.24 10.32 12.09
CA LEU A 153 21.09 11.43 12.55
C LEU A 153 22.03 11.00 13.68
N GLU A 154 21.61 10.11 14.58
CA GLU A 154 22.50 9.56 15.62
C GLU A 154 23.68 8.81 14.99
N ASP A 155 23.42 8.08 13.90
CA ASP A 155 24.45 7.28 13.22
C ASP A 155 25.38 8.13 12.32
N THR A 156 24.91 9.30 11.84
CA THR A 156 25.63 10.11 10.83
C THR A 156 26.14 11.46 11.33
N ILE A 157 25.33 12.18 12.12
CA ILE A 157 25.61 13.54 12.62
C ILE A 157 25.09 13.69 14.07
N PRO A 158 25.80 13.13 15.07
CA PRO A 158 25.30 13.02 16.44
C PRO A 158 24.88 14.35 17.08
N ASP A 159 25.59 15.44 16.77
CA ASP A 159 25.28 16.77 17.29
C ASP A 159 23.93 17.30 16.78
N ALA A 160 23.59 17.01 15.52
CA ALA A 160 22.29 17.36 14.95
C ALA A 160 21.15 16.55 15.58
N ALA A 161 21.40 15.27 15.90
CA ALA A 161 20.42 14.41 16.55
C ALA A 161 19.96 14.99 17.91
N ASN A 162 20.89 15.55 18.70
CA ASN A 162 20.56 16.19 19.98
C ASN A 162 19.67 17.42 19.82
N ALA A 163 19.94 18.28 18.83
CA ALA A 163 19.11 19.44 18.54
C ALA A 163 17.68 19.02 18.12
N VAL A 164 17.57 18.01 17.26
CA VAL A 164 16.29 17.49 16.77
C VAL A 164 15.46 16.87 17.92
N LYS A 165 16.08 16.08 18.80
CA LYS A 165 15.42 15.53 20.00
C LYS A 165 14.82 16.62 20.90
N GLN A 166 15.48 17.77 21.04
CA GLN A 166 14.94 18.88 21.84
C GLN A 166 13.72 19.53 21.19
N ILE A 167 13.68 19.63 19.86
CA ILE A 167 12.51 20.11 19.11
C ILE A 167 11.35 19.12 19.28
N TYR A 168 11.61 17.82 19.24
CA TYR A 168 10.58 16.77 19.34
C TYR A 168 9.81 16.79 20.65
N ARG A 169 10.51 17.03 21.77
CA ARG A 169 9.87 17.15 23.09
C ARG A 169 8.77 18.22 23.13
N LYS A 170 8.83 19.22 22.25
CA LYS A 170 7.80 20.27 22.14
C LYS A 170 6.52 19.80 21.45
N PHE A 171 6.58 18.74 20.64
CA PHE A 171 5.43 18.15 19.94
C PHE A 171 4.75 17.02 20.73
N GLU A 172 5.39 16.52 21.79
CA GLU A 172 4.91 15.40 22.62
C GLU A 172 3.48 15.60 23.18
N PRO A 173 3.03 16.82 23.55
CA PRO A 173 1.64 17.03 23.97
C PRO A 173 0.58 16.70 22.89
N SER A 174 0.92 16.84 21.61
CA SER A 174 0.01 16.55 20.48
C SER A 174 -0.05 15.06 20.11
N ARG A 175 0.88 14.24 20.63
CA ARG A 175 1.00 12.81 20.34
C ARG A 175 -0.26 12.01 20.66
N ARG A 176 -0.86 12.28 21.82
CA ARG A 176 -2.06 11.57 22.32
C ARG A 176 -3.31 11.78 21.44
N ASN A 177 -3.39 12.88 20.70
CA ASN A 177 -4.56 13.17 19.86
C ASN A 177 -4.49 12.53 18.46
N ILE A 178 -3.29 12.30 17.93
CA ILE A 178 -3.08 11.79 16.56
C ILE A 178 -3.14 10.26 16.53
N GLU A 179 -2.54 9.59 17.52
CA GLU A 179 -2.61 8.12 17.65
C GLU A 179 -4.05 7.64 17.92
N GLY A 180 -4.89 8.46 18.57
CA GLY A 180 -6.29 8.13 18.86
C GLY A 180 -7.28 8.32 17.69
N HIS A 181 -6.90 8.98 16.60
CA HIS A 181 -7.81 9.20 15.45
C HIS A 181 -8.08 7.93 14.64
N ALA A 182 -7.15 6.96 14.61
CA ALA A 182 -7.31 5.72 13.85
C ALA A 182 -8.45 4.82 14.38
N TRP A 183 -8.69 4.86 15.70
CA TRP A 183 -9.77 4.13 16.38
C TRP A 183 -10.96 5.03 16.77
N GLY A 184 -10.82 6.35 16.64
CA GLY A 184 -11.81 7.35 17.04
C GLY A 184 -13.04 7.44 16.14
N VAL A 185 -13.06 6.73 15.00
CA VAL A 185 -14.26 6.50 14.19
C VAL A 185 -14.99 5.28 14.78
N GLY A 186 -15.50 5.42 16.00
CA GLY A 186 -16.00 4.33 16.85
C GLY A 186 -17.17 3.52 16.27
N LEU A 187 -16.88 2.64 15.32
CA LEU A 187 -17.83 1.71 14.70
C LEU A 187 -17.33 0.27 14.60
N VAL A 188 -16.08 -0.04 14.98
CA VAL A 188 -15.52 -1.39 14.86
C VAL A 188 -14.81 -1.78 16.17
N PRO A 189 -15.24 -2.87 16.86
CA PRO A 189 -14.50 -3.44 17.98
C PRO A 189 -13.11 -3.91 17.56
N GLU A 190 -12.17 -3.98 18.50
CA GLU A 190 -10.87 -4.63 18.27
C GLU A 190 -11.09 -6.07 17.73
N PRO A 191 -10.51 -6.43 16.58
CA PRO A 191 -10.67 -7.78 16.04
C PRO A 191 -9.96 -8.79 16.95
N GLN A 192 -10.63 -9.89 17.25
CA GLN A 192 -9.99 -11.07 17.84
C GLN A 192 -8.95 -11.60 16.84
N GLU A 193 -7.75 -11.90 17.33
CA GLU A 193 -6.55 -12.23 16.54
C GLU A 193 -6.68 -13.46 15.62
N ASP A 194 -7.80 -14.17 15.65
CA ASP A 194 -8.01 -15.43 14.95
C ASP A 194 -8.66 -15.31 13.55
N GLU A 195 -9.11 -14.12 13.12
CA GLU A 195 -9.80 -13.96 11.82
C GLU A 195 -9.12 -13.10 10.77
N VAL A 196 -7.93 -12.55 11.03
CA VAL A 196 -7.20 -11.81 9.99
C VAL A 196 -5.72 -12.06 10.12
N VAL A 197 -5.12 -12.53 9.03
CA VAL A 197 -3.76 -13.02 9.03
C VAL A 197 -2.96 -12.55 7.83
#